data_AF-A0A1V6S392-F1
#
_entry.id   AF-A0A1V6S392-F1
#
_cell.length_a   1.000
_cell.length_b   1.000
_cell.length_c   1.000
_cell.angle_alpha   90.00
_cell.angle_beta   90.00
_cell.angle_gamma   90.00
#
_symmetry.space_group_name_H-M   'P 1'
#
loop_
_entity.id
_entity.type
_entity.pdbx_description
1 polymer ?
#
loop_
_entity_poly.entity_id
_entity_poly.type
_entity_poly.pdbx_seq_one_letter_code
_entity_poly.pdbx_strand_id
1 'polypeptide(L)'
;MSTVDMMRSDVDNTTSINGIHQQDPLGPHVTICYKDEHQLPRVTRVASHGYVRGKDDLTFVCATHAREKADSAKRQRERKTVWPSEDELEAVPEIAYIHLATN
;
A
#
# COMPACT_ATOMS: atom_id res chain seq x y z
N MET A 1 -0.77 -7.97 -21.11
CA MET A 1 -0.56 -8.18 -19.67
C MET A 1 -0.29 -6.81 -19.09
N SER A 2 -1.16 -6.29 -18.23
CA SER A 2 -0.89 -5.03 -17.54
C SER A 2 0.11 -5.32 -16.43
N THR A 3 1.30 -4.73 -16.53
CA THR A 3 2.33 -4.84 -15.49
C THR A 3 1.90 -3.98 -14.31
N VAL A 4 1.76 -4.61 -13.15
CA VAL A 4 1.47 -3.93 -11.89
C VAL A 4 2.58 -4.24 -10.92
N ASP A 5 3.32 -3.21 -10.50
CA ASP A 5 4.23 -3.35 -9.36
C ASP A 5 3.41 -3.19 -8.09
N MET A 6 3.55 -4.11 -7.14
CA MET A 6 2.82 -4.05 -5.87
C MET A 6 3.74 -4.39 -4.71
N MET A 7 3.65 -3.58 -3.64
CA MET A 7 4.12 -3.92 -2.32
C MET A 7 2.97 -3.95 -1.34
N ARG A 8 3.02 -4.88 -0.40
CA ARG A 8 2.06 -5.00 0.68
C ARG A 8 2.78 -5.10 2.02
N SER A 9 2.27 -4.41 3.03
CA SER A 9 2.70 -4.59 4.42
C SER A 9 1.94 -5.74 5.09
N ASP A 10 2.47 -6.20 6.21
CA ASP A 10 1.67 -6.90 7.23
C ASP A 10 0.58 -5.99 7.80
N VAL A 11 -0.33 -6.57 8.59
CA VAL A 11 -1.36 -5.82 9.31
C VAL A 11 -0.70 -4.96 10.39
N ASP A 12 -0.88 -3.66 10.28
CA ASP A 12 -0.44 -2.64 11.23
C ASP A 12 -1.66 -1.96 11.87
N ASN A 13 -1.49 -1.48 13.09
CA ASN A 13 -2.50 -0.69 13.82
C ASN A 13 -2.10 0.78 13.90
N THR A 14 -0.97 1.16 13.32
CA THR A 14 -0.36 2.47 13.46
C THR A 14 -0.25 3.18 12.13
N THR A 15 -0.28 4.51 12.16
CA THR A 15 -0.12 5.35 10.99
C THR A 15 0.64 6.62 11.35
N SER A 16 1.01 7.40 10.35
CA SER A 16 1.67 8.70 10.56
C SER A 16 0.75 9.85 10.15
N ILE A 17 0.23 10.60 11.12
CA ILE A 17 -0.61 11.78 10.88
C ILE A 17 0.20 13.02 11.25
N ASN A 18 0.32 13.98 10.33
CA ASN A 18 1.13 15.19 10.52
C ASN A 18 2.57 14.91 11.00
N GLY A 19 3.16 13.81 10.53
CA GLY A 19 4.52 13.39 10.89
C GLY A 19 4.66 12.71 12.25
N ILE A 20 3.56 12.54 13.00
CA ILE A 20 3.52 11.86 14.29
C ILE A 20 3.03 10.42 14.08
N HIS A 21 3.82 9.47 14.55
CA HIS A 21 3.44 8.06 14.55
C HIS A 21 2.49 7.79 15.72
N GLN A 22 1.32 7.26 15.42
CA GLN A 22 0.24 7.06 16.39
C GLN A 22 -0.66 5.88 15.99
N GLN A 23 -1.57 5.46 16.88
CA GLN A 23 -2.61 4.51 16.52
C GLN A 23 -3.48 5.07 15.38
N ASP A 24 -3.77 4.24 14.39
CA ASP A 24 -4.64 4.61 13.29
C ASP A 24 -6.09 4.71 13.83
N PRO A 25 -6.76 5.86 13.68
CA PRO A 25 -8.13 6.03 14.15
C PRO A 25 -9.15 5.13 13.46
N LEU A 26 -8.81 4.58 12.28
CA LEU A 26 -9.65 3.65 11.53
C LEU A 26 -9.31 2.17 11.84
N GLY A 27 -8.27 1.93 12.64
CA GLY A 27 -7.94 0.61 13.18
C GLY A 27 -6.93 -0.19 12.35
N PRO A 28 -6.93 -1.53 12.53
CA PRO A 28 -6.00 -2.44 11.86
C PRO A 28 -6.12 -2.37 10.34
N HIS A 29 -4.99 -2.30 9.65
CA HIS A 29 -4.96 -2.19 8.19
C HIS A 29 -3.70 -2.79 7.58
N VAL A 30 -3.80 -3.10 6.28
CA VAL A 30 -2.65 -3.37 5.42
C VAL A 30 -2.41 -2.17 4.52
N THR A 31 -1.14 -1.81 4.31
CA THR A 31 -0.74 -0.82 3.32
C THR A 31 -0.39 -1.53 2.03
N ILE A 32 -1.06 -1.16 0.94
CA ILE A 32 -0.77 -1.62 -0.41
C ILE A 32 -0.26 -0.42 -1.20
N CYS A 33 0.96 -0.50 -1.72
CA CYS A 33 1.45 0.49 -2.66
C CYS A 33 1.58 -0.16 -4.04
N TYR A 34 1.03 0.48 -5.08
CA TYR A 34 1.02 -0.10 -6.41
C TYR A 34 1.32 0.93 -7.51
N LYS A 35 1.70 0.40 -8.68
CA LYS A 35 1.81 1.12 -9.96
C LYS A 35 1.05 0.37 -11.04
N ASP A 36 0.30 1.08 -11.86
CA ASP A 36 -0.24 0.55 -13.11
C ASP A 36 0.62 0.94 -14.33
N GLU A 37 0.22 0.48 -15.51
CA GLU A 37 0.89 0.74 -16.78
C GLU A 37 1.00 2.23 -17.14
N HIS A 38 0.16 3.10 -16.57
CA HIS A 38 0.24 4.55 -16.76
C HIS A 38 1.18 5.22 -15.75
N GLN A 39 1.30 4.66 -14.55
CA GLN A 39 2.14 5.16 -13.47
C GLN A 39 3.62 4.77 -13.63
N LEU A 40 3.89 3.60 -14.22
CA LEU A 40 5.26 3.17 -14.56
C LEU A 40 6.06 4.23 -15.34
N PRO A 41 5.61 4.74 -16.50
CA PRO A 41 6.36 5.76 -17.24
C PRO A 41 6.37 7.13 -16.54
N ARG A 42 5.44 7.38 -15.61
CA ARG A 42 5.36 8.62 -14.83
C ARG A 42 6.25 8.60 -13.59
N VAL A 43 6.78 7.43 -13.22
CA VAL A 43 7.60 7.23 -12.03
C VAL A 43 6.85 7.67 -10.76
N THR A 44 5.58 7.25 -10.72
CA THR A 44 4.63 7.54 -9.66
C THR A 44 3.98 6.28 -9.14
N ARG A 45 3.31 6.40 -7.99
CA ARG A 45 2.65 5.30 -7.30
C ARG A 45 1.47 5.79 -6.49
N VAL A 46 0.57 4.87 -6.16
CA VAL A 46 -0.52 5.08 -5.18
C VAL A 46 -0.28 4.21 -3.97
N ALA A 47 -0.54 4.75 -2.79
CA ALA A 47 -0.59 3.98 -1.54
C ALA A 47 -2.04 3.93 -1.05
N SER A 48 -2.50 2.75 -0.67
CA SER A 48 -3.85 2.48 -0.19
C SER A 48 -3.78 1.77 1.15
N HIS A 49 -4.68 2.10 2.07
CA HIS A 49 -4.89 1.31 3.28
C HIS A 49 -6.15 0.47 3.11
N GLY A 50 -6.03 -0.85 3.25
CA GLY A 50 -7.16 -1.77 3.38
C GLY A 50 -7.38 -2.09 4.84
N TYR A 51 -8.45 -1.57 5.43
CA TYR A 51 -8.80 -1.78 6.83
C TYR A 51 -9.45 -3.15 7.01
N VAL A 52 -9.06 -3.84 8.08
CA VAL A 52 -9.54 -5.18 8.44
C VAL A 52 -9.99 -5.20 9.90
N ARG A 53 -10.76 -6.22 10.30
CA ARG A 53 -11.25 -6.34 11.68
C ARG A 53 -10.13 -6.58 12.69
N GLY A 54 -9.06 -7.24 12.30
CA GLY A 54 -7.90 -7.48 13.17
C GLY A 54 -6.83 -8.35 12.53
N LYS A 55 -5.75 -8.61 13.29
CA LYS A 55 -4.66 -9.50 12.83
C LYS A 55 -5.10 -10.95 12.67
N ASP A 56 -6.05 -11.39 13.51
CA ASP A 56 -6.61 -12.75 13.50
C ASP A 56 -7.90 -12.85 12.66
N ASP A 57 -8.49 -11.71 12.28
CA ASP A 57 -9.68 -11.60 11.43
C ASP A 57 -9.43 -10.60 10.30
N LEU A 58 -8.95 -11.12 9.17
CA LEU A 58 -8.63 -10.33 7.98
C LEU A 58 -9.85 -9.92 7.16
N THR A 59 -11.07 -10.03 7.72
CA THR A 59 -12.29 -9.55 7.05
C THR A 59 -12.16 -8.06 6.74
N PHE A 60 -12.31 -7.73 5.46
CA PHE A 60 -12.24 -6.36 4.95
C PHE A 60 -13.38 -5.50 5.51
N VAL A 61 -13.04 -4.26 5.88
CA VAL A 61 -13.98 -3.25 6.37
C VAL A 61 -14.17 -2.15 5.33
N CYS A 62 -13.09 -1.48 4.95
CA CYS A 62 -13.09 -0.41 3.95
C CYS A 62 -11.68 -0.15 3.43
N ALA A 63 -11.57 0.68 2.39
CA ALA A 63 -10.28 1.11 1.86
C ALA A 63 -10.20 2.64 1.78
N THR A 64 -8.99 3.16 1.96
CA THR A 64 -8.67 4.56 1.64
C THR A 64 -7.49 4.60 0.68
N HIS A 65 -7.48 5.61 -0.19
CA HIS A 65 -6.45 5.78 -1.20
C HIS A 65 -5.80 7.15 -1.04
N ALA A 66 -4.48 7.16 -0.89
CA ALA A 66 -3.72 8.40 -0.97
C ALA A 66 -3.69 8.90 -2.40
N ARG A 67 -3.47 10.21 -2.55
CA ARG A 67 -3.11 10.78 -3.86
C ARG A 67 -1.84 10.11 -4.39
N GLU A 68 -1.76 10.06 -5.71
CA GLU A 68 -0.57 9.63 -6.43
C GLU A 68 0.65 10.46 -6.00
N LYS A 69 1.79 9.79 -5.81
CA LYS A 69 3.06 10.37 -5.37
C LYS A 69 4.18 9.90 -6.28
N ALA A 70 5.16 10.76 -6.51
CA ALA A 70 6.41 10.36 -7.15
C ALA A 70 7.14 9.30 -6.31
N ASP A 71 7.87 8.39 -6.95
CA ASP A 71 8.65 7.37 -6.26
C ASP A 71 9.74 7.97 -5.37
N SER A 72 10.27 9.13 -5.78
CA SER A 72 11.23 9.93 -5.02
C SER A 72 10.65 10.58 -3.76
N ALA A 73 9.35 10.42 -3.48
CA ALA A 73 8.73 10.95 -2.28
C ALA A 73 9.36 10.34 -1.01
N LYS A 74 9.87 11.22 -0.15
CA LYS A 74 10.57 10.88 1.08
C LYS A 74 9.63 10.84 2.27
N ARG A 75 9.92 9.99 3.27
CA ARG A 75 9.30 10.16 4.60
C ARG A 75 9.69 11.53 5.14
N GLN A 76 8.72 12.28 5.67
CA GLN A 76 8.97 13.62 6.21
C GLN A 76 10.06 13.62 7.30
N ARG A 77 10.09 12.59 8.15
CA ARG A 77 10.99 12.55 9.31
C ARG A 77 12.39 12.02 9.02
N GLU A 78 12.51 11.01 8.16
CA GLU A 78 13.76 10.28 7.95
C GLU A 78 14.44 10.59 6.61
N ARG A 79 13.80 11.40 5.75
CA ARG A 79 14.25 11.69 4.37
C ARG A 79 14.55 10.45 3.51
N LYS A 80 14.22 9.25 4.00
CA LYS A 80 14.38 7.97 3.30
C LYS A 80 13.33 7.87 2.20
N THR A 81 13.77 7.45 1.01
CA THR A 81 12.87 7.08 -0.08
C THR A 81 11.99 5.92 0.38
N VAL A 82 10.70 6.04 0.16
CA VAL A 82 9.72 5.06 0.66
C VAL A 82 9.47 3.95 -0.35
N TRP A 83 9.66 4.26 -1.64
CA TRP A 83 9.61 3.25 -2.69
C TRP A 83 11.01 2.62 -2.84
N PRO A 84 11.12 1.29 -2.81
CA PRO A 84 12.38 0.59 -3.04
C PRO A 84 12.80 0.72 -4.51
N SER A 85 14.06 0.45 -4.79
CA SER A 85 14.54 0.43 -6.18
C SER A 85 14.04 -0.81 -6.92
N GLU A 86 14.11 -0.80 -8.26
CA GLU A 86 13.60 -1.92 -9.08
C GLU A 86 14.28 -3.26 -8.76
N ASP A 87 15.54 -3.24 -8.36
CA ASP A 87 16.32 -4.41 -7.93
C ASP A 87 15.87 -5.00 -6.58
N GLU A 88 15.12 -4.24 -5.79
CA GLU A 88 14.50 -4.67 -4.53
C GLU A 88 13.04 -5.14 -4.73
N LEU A 89 12.49 -5.01 -5.94
CA LEU A 89 11.14 -5.45 -6.27
C LEU A 89 11.16 -6.88 -6.82
N GLU A 90 10.36 -7.76 -6.22
CA GLU A 90 10.12 -9.11 -6.74
C GLU A 90 8.87 -9.12 -7.62
N ALA A 91 9.02 -9.58 -8.86
CA ALA A 91 7.89 -9.76 -9.77
C ALA A 91 7.05 -10.95 -9.29
N VAL A 92 5.82 -10.67 -8.86
CA VAL A 92 4.84 -11.72 -8.55
C VAL A 92 4.05 -12.00 -9.84
N PRO A 93 4.25 -13.17 -10.49
CA PRO A 93 3.71 -13.44 -11.83
C PRO A 93 2.18 -13.68 -11.84
N GLU A 94 1.56 -13.89 -10.68
CA GLU A 94 0.11 -14.04 -10.56
C GLU A 94 -0.47 -13.01 -9.60
N ILE A 95 -1.25 -12.07 -10.15
CA ILE A 95 -2.24 -11.35 -9.37
C ILE A 95 -3.25 -12.40 -8.91
N ALA A 96 -3.19 -12.78 -7.63
CA ALA A 96 -4.23 -13.61 -7.03
C ALA A 96 -5.56 -12.86 -7.13
N TYR A 97 -6.42 -13.29 -8.06
CA TYR A 97 -7.82 -12.87 -8.11
C TYR A 97 -8.51 -13.40 -6.85
N ILE A 98 -8.61 -12.59 -5.79
CA ILE A 98 -9.45 -12.93 -4.64
C ILE A 98 -10.87 -12.52 -5.02
N HIS A 99 -11.63 -13.45 -5.60
CA HIS A 99 -13.08 -13.35 -5.62
C HIS A 99 -13.58 -13.49 -4.18
N LEU A 100 -13.96 -12.38 -3.55
CA LEU A 100 -14.82 -12.45 -2.36
C LEU A 100 -16.16 -12.97 -2.85
N ALA A 101 -16.44 -14.25 -2.59
CA ALA A 101 -17.76 -14.82 -2.86
C ALA A 101 -18.81 -13.96 -2.12
N THR A 102 -19.63 -13.24 -2.87
CA THR A 102 -20.86 -12.65 -2.35
C THR A 102 -21.79 -13.80 -1.97
N ASN A 103 -22.02 -13.98 -0.67
CA ASN A 103 -23.07 -14.84 -0.15
C ASN A 103 -24.41 -14.11 -0.24
#